data_AF-A0AAD9UDW7-F1
#
_entry.id   AF-A0AAD9UDW7-F1
#
_cell.length_a   1.000
_cell.length_b   1.000
_cell.length_c   1.000
_cell.angle_alpha   90.00
_cell.angle_beta   90.00
_cell.angle_gamma   90.00
#
_symmetry.space_group_name_H-M   'P 1'
#
loop_
_entity.id
_entity.type
_entity.pdbx_description
1 polymer ?
#
loop_
_entity_poly.entity_id
_entity_poly.type
_entity_poly.pdbx_seq_one_letter_code
_entity_poly.pdbx_strand_id
1 'polypeptide(L)'
;MLDGLAFLPPTDVSAGMTHLRTIAPALAAPLVDYFDKTYVHGHYRQGRPQLGGIRMVRIAPMYPVQTWNVHDATLNDDPRTYNVSEAWNNKYRHLIGHQHPPPPPPPPPGGGGGGGGIPRSAWPSGSSCETPVKIF
;
A
#
# COMPACT_ATOMS: atom_id res chain seq x y z
N MET A 1 13.30 -2.16 6.43
CA MET A 1 14.00 -3.42 6.10
C MET A 1 13.58 -3.99 4.73
N LEU A 2 12.28 -4.19 4.43
CA LEU A 2 11.80 -4.65 3.12
C LEU A 2 11.64 -3.51 2.08
N ASP A 3 11.18 -2.36 2.54
CA ASP A 3 11.12 -1.08 1.83
C ASP A 3 12.48 -0.66 1.21
N GLY A 4 13.59 -1.01 1.86
CA GLY A 4 14.94 -0.78 1.33
C GLY A 4 15.17 -1.39 -0.05
N LEU A 5 14.47 -2.48 -0.40
CA LEU A 5 14.57 -3.10 -1.73
C LEU A 5 14.09 -2.16 -2.85
N ALA A 6 13.22 -1.20 -2.56
CA ALA A 6 12.71 -0.26 -3.56
C ALA A 6 13.77 0.74 -4.02
N PHE A 7 14.84 0.91 -3.23
CA PHE A 7 15.94 1.82 -3.53
C PHE A 7 17.17 1.10 -4.11
N LEU A 8 17.16 -0.22 -4.23
CA LEU A 8 18.21 -0.94 -4.93
C LEU A 8 18.01 -0.81 -6.45
N PRO A 9 19.09 -0.80 -7.24
CA PRO A 9 18.99 -1.02 -8.68
C PRO A 9 18.13 -2.26 -8.95
N PRO A 10 17.21 -2.25 -9.95
CA PRO A 10 16.32 -3.38 -10.22
C PRO A 10 17.05 -4.72 -10.42
N THR A 11 18.29 -4.69 -10.88
CA THR A 11 19.18 -5.86 -11.04
C THR A 11 19.53 -6.51 -9.69
N ASP A 12 19.68 -5.70 -8.66
CA ASP A 12 20.24 -6.10 -7.36
C ASP A 12 19.15 -6.47 -6.36
N VAL A 13 17.88 -6.17 -6.66
CA VAL A 13 16.72 -6.51 -5.82
C VAL A 13 16.67 -8.01 -5.50
N SER A 14 17.01 -8.86 -6.46
CA SER A 14 17.04 -10.32 -6.26
C SER A 14 18.07 -10.74 -5.22
N ALA A 15 19.29 -10.22 -5.31
CA ALA A 15 20.36 -10.47 -4.36
C ALA A 15 20.04 -9.89 -2.97
N GLY A 16 19.48 -8.68 -2.92
CA GLY A 16 19.01 -8.05 -1.68
C GLY A 16 17.93 -8.88 -0.98
N MET A 17 17.01 -9.48 -1.73
CA MET A 17 15.97 -10.37 -1.20
C MET A 17 16.57 -11.64 -0.58
N THR A 18 17.60 -12.23 -1.21
CA THR A 18 18.32 -13.38 -0.66
C THR A 18 19.02 -13.00 0.65
N HIS A 19 19.65 -11.83 0.71
CA HIS A 19 20.28 -11.35 1.94
C HIS A 19 19.26 -11.13 3.05
N LEU A 20 18.12 -10.48 2.76
CA LEU A 20 17.06 -10.25 3.72
C LEU A 20 16.52 -11.54 4.36
N ARG A 21 16.42 -12.63 3.59
CA ARG A 21 16.02 -13.95 4.11
C ARG A 21 16.98 -14.47 5.19
N THR A 22 18.27 -14.13 5.14
CA THR A 22 19.26 -14.60 6.13
C THR A 22 19.22 -13.85 7.44
N ILE A 23 18.78 -12.59 7.42
CA ILE A 23 18.76 -11.70 8.59
C ILE A 23 17.36 -11.53 9.19
N ALA A 24 16.32 -11.94 8.47
CA ALA A 24 14.94 -11.84 8.95
C ALA A 24 14.70 -12.79 10.14
N PRO A 25 14.04 -12.31 11.21
CA PRO A 25 13.67 -13.17 12.34
C PRO A 25 12.63 -14.22 11.89
N ALA A 26 12.64 -15.39 12.52
CA ALA A 26 11.74 -16.50 12.17
C ALA A 26 10.25 -16.11 12.18
N LEU A 27 9.85 -15.20 13.07
CA LEU A 27 8.49 -14.65 13.13
C LEU A 27 8.09 -13.94 11.83
N ALA A 28 9.04 -13.25 11.19
CA ALA A 28 8.81 -12.53 9.93
C ALA A 28 8.97 -13.41 8.68
N ALA A 29 9.39 -14.67 8.82
CA ALA A 29 9.59 -15.57 7.69
C ALA A 29 8.37 -15.67 6.75
N PRO A 30 7.11 -15.80 7.24
CA PRO A 30 5.94 -15.85 6.36
C PRO A 30 5.75 -14.57 5.53
N LEU A 31 6.05 -13.40 6.11
CA LEU A 31 5.96 -12.11 5.45
C LEU A 31 7.02 -11.98 4.35
N VAL A 32 8.26 -12.34 4.66
CA VAL A 32 9.39 -12.32 3.72
C VAL A 32 9.15 -13.28 2.55
N ASP A 33 8.62 -14.48 2.84
CA ASP A 33 8.25 -15.46 1.82
C ASP A 33 7.11 -14.96 0.92
N TYR A 34 6.10 -14.33 1.51
CA TYR A 34 5.01 -13.72 0.75
C TYR A 34 5.53 -12.61 -0.16
N PHE A 35 6.38 -11.73 0.36
CA PHE A 35 6.94 -10.62 -0.41
C PHE A 35 7.75 -11.13 -1.61
N ASP A 36 8.61 -12.11 -1.38
CA ASP A 36 9.41 -12.71 -2.43
C ASP A 36 8.55 -13.32 -3.55
N LYS A 37 7.53 -14.08 -3.17
CA LYS A 37 6.62 -14.74 -4.11
C LYS A 37 5.72 -13.78 -4.87
N THR A 38 5.42 -12.62 -4.29
CA THR A 38 4.43 -11.68 -4.85
C THR A 38 5.10 -10.58 -5.67
N TYR A 39 6.30 -10.14 -5.27
CA TYR A 39 6.94 -8.93 -5.80
C TYR A 39 8.31 -9.16 -6.47
N VAL A 40 9.03 -10.24 -6.13
CA VAL A 40 10.43 -10.42 -6.58
C VAL A 40 10.58 -11.65 -7.48
N HIS A 41 10.61 -12.86 -6.91
CA HIS A 41 10.91 -14.09 -7.65
C HIS A 41 9.67 -14.81 -8.18
N GLY A 42 8.46 -14.46 -7.74
CA GLY A 42 7.29 -15.26 -8.11
C GLY A 42 7.29 -16.60 -7.38
N HIS A 43 6.49 -17.55 -7.86
CA HIS A 43 6.42 -18.88 -7.24
C HIS A 43 6.30 -19.97 -8.30
N TYR A 44 6.64 -21.21 -7.92
CA TYR A 44 6.46 -22.36 -8.80
C TYR A 44 5.12 -23.02 -8.54
N ARG A 45 4.43 -23.39 -9.63
CA ARG A 45 3.26 -24.28 -9.58
C ARG A 45 3.57 -25.57 -10.31
N GLN A 46 2.94 -26.66 -9.88
CA GLN A 46 2.94 -27.87 -10.69
C GLN A 46 2.08 -27.64 -11.94
N GLY A 47 2.69 -27.84 -13.10
CA GLY A 47 2.00 -27.88 -14.39
C GLY A 47 1.33 -29.24 -14.60
N ARG A 48 0.56 -29.34 -15.69
CA ARG A 48 -0.03 -30.63 -16.07
C ARG A 48 1.09 -31.67 -16.27
N PRO A 49 0.96 -32.87 -15.68
CA PRO A 49 1.89 -33.97 -15.93
C PRO A 49 1.94 -34.26 -17.43
N GLN A 50 3.13 -34.32 -18.00
CA GLN A 50 3.35 -34.93 -19.32
C GLN A 50 3.80 -36.37 -19.12
N LEU A 51 3.64 -37.21 -20.15
CA LEU A 51 4.04 -38.62 -20.13
C LEU A 51 5.48 -38.75 -19.60
N GLY A 52 5.64 -39.16 -18.33
CA GLY A 52 6.94 -39.41 -17.70
C GLY A 52 7.40 -38.44 -16.60
N GLY A 53 6.65 -37.42 -16.16
CA GLY A 53 7.10 -36.65 -14.99
C GLY A 53 6.27 -35.45 -14.53
N ILE A 54 6.66 -34.94 -13.35
CA ILE A 54 6.15 -33.68 -12.77
C ILE A 54 6.86 -32.52 -13.46
N ARG A 55 6.09 -31.64 -14.12
CA ARG A 55 6.61 -30.39 -14.69
C ARG A 55 6.36 -29.24 -13.71
N MET A 56 7.40 -28.57 -13.23
CA MET A 56 7.25 -27.32 -12.48
C MET A 56 7.27 -26.12 -13.43
N VAL A 57 6.30 -25.22 -13.29
CA VAL A 57 6.20 -23.98 -14.08
C VAL A 57 6.40 -22.80 -13.15
N ARG A 58 7.33 -21.91 -13.50
CA ARG A 58 7.52 -20.65 -12.77
C ARG A 58 6.40 -19.67 -13.14
N ILE A 59 5.71 -19.15 -12.12
CA ILE A 59 4.78 -18.04 -12.26
C ILE A 59 5.57 -16.76 -11.94
N ALA A 60 5.45 -15.77 -12.82
CA ALA A 60 5.99 -14.44 -12.59
C ALA A 60 5.37 -13.81 -11.33
N PRO A 61 6.08 -12.89 -10.65
CA PRO A 61 5.51 -12.11 -9.56
C PRO A 61 4.26 -11.35 -10.02
N MET A 62 3.29 -11.20 -9.12
CA MET A 62 2.04 -10.48 -9.39
C MET A 62 2.30 -9.00 -9.68
N TYR A 63 3.28 -8.42 -8.99
CA TYR A 63 3.68 -7.02 -9.15
C TYR A 63 5.18 -6.99 -9.50
N PRO A 64 5.53 -6.87 -10.79
CA PRO A 64 6.93 -6.86 -11.23
C PRO A 64 7.73 -5.73 -10.57
N VAL A 65 9.03 -5.93 -10.35
CA VAL A 65 9.94 -4.96 -9.72
C VAL A 65 9.83 -3.56 -10.36
N GLN A 66 9.70 -3.52 -11.69
CA GLN A 66 9.58 -2.28 -12.46
C GLN A 66 8.35 -1.42 -12.10
N THR A 67 7.34 -2.01 -11.45
CA THR A 67 6.09 -1.31 -11.08
C THR A 67 6.16 -0.60 -9.74
N TRP A 68 7.04 -1.03 -8.84
CA TRP A 68 7.11 -0.53 -7.46
C TRP A 68 8.49 -0.02 -7.04
N ASN A 69 9.55 -0.34 -7.79
CA ASN A 69 10.89 0.16 -7.52
C ASN A 69 10.95 1.67 -7.80
N VAL A 70 11.68 2.39 -6.96
CA VAL A 70 11.81 3.85 -7.02
C VAL A 70 13.25 4.32 -7.19
N HIS A 71 14.20 3.42 -7.43
CA HIS A 71 15.62 3.72 -7.52
C HIS A 71 15.91 4.81 -8.56
N ASP A 72 15.51 4.58 -9.82
CA ASP A 72 15.75 5.52 -10.91
C ASP A 72 15.03 6.84 -10.67
N ALA A 73 13.77 6.78 -10.20
CA ALA A 73 12.99 7.97 -9.88
C ALA A 73 13.65 8.82 -8.79
N THR A 74 14.28 8.17 -7.79
CA THR A 74 14.99 8.85 -6.71
C THR A 74 16.27 9.51 -7.22
N LEU A 75 17.00 8.85 -8.12
CA LEU A 75 18.23 9.40 -8.71
C LEU A 75 17.95 10.55 -9.69
N ASN A 76 16.83 10.50 -10.39
CA ASN A 76 16.45 11.50 -11.40
C ASN A 76 15.60 12.65 -10.84
N ASP A 77 15.28 12.64 -9.54
CA ASP A 77 14.35 13.59 -8.89
C ASP A 77 12.97 13.62 -9.58
N ASP A 78 12.51 12.46 -10.06
CA ASP A 78 11.24 12.34 -10.75
C ASP A 78 10.05 12.47 -9.77
N PRO A 79 8.96 13.12 -10.20
CA PRO A 79 7.74 13.19 -9.40
C PRO A 79 7.22 11.78 -9.08
N ARG A 80 7.03 11.49 -7.79
CA ARG A 80 6.46 10.22 -7.32
C ARG A 80 5.11 10.01 -7.99
N THR A 81 4.90 8.89 -8.68
CA THR A 81 3.69 8.58 -9.49
C THR A 81 2.34 8.83 -8.82
N TYR A 82 2.30 8.80 -7.48
CA TYR A 82 1.12 9.12 -6.69
C TYR A 82 0.72 10.62 -6.78
N ASN A 83 1.66 11.54 -6.99
CA ASN A 83 1.39 12.98 -6.96
C ASN A 83 0.53 13.48 -8.13
N VAL A 84 0.65 12.90 -9.32
CA VAL A 84 -0.15 13.31 -10.49
C VAL A 84 -1.58 12.79 -10.35
N SER A 85 -1.75 11.54 -9.89
CA SER A 85 -3.06 10.94 -9.64
C SER A 85 -3.77 11.64 -8.49
N GLU A 86 -3.04 11.98 -7.41
CA GLU A 86 -3.56 12.81 -6.32
C GLU A 86 -3.89 14.22 -6.77
N ALA A 87 -3.02 14.88 -7.53
CA ALA A 87 -3.28 16.22 -8.05
C ALA A 87 -4.52 16.23 -8.95
N TRP A 88 -4.67 15.20 -9.80
CA TRP A 88 -5.86 15.05 -10.64
C TRP A 88 -7.11 14.75 -9.81
N ASN A 89 -7.08 13.79 -8.90
CA ASN A 89 -8.21 13.45 -8.02
C ASN A 89 -8.62 14.63 -7.14
N ASN A 90 -7.64 15.39 -6.63
CA ASN A 90 -7.86 16.57 -5.84
C ASN A 90 -8.49 17.68 -6.68
N LYS A 91 -7.97 17.94 -7.88
CA LYS A 91 -8.54 18.90 -8.83
C LYS A 91 -9.96 18.50 -9.26
N TYR A 92 -10.20 17.21 -9.51
CA TYR A 92 -11.51 16.65 -9.83
C TYR A 92 -12.51 16.86 -8.68
N ARG A 93 -12.09 16.63 -7.43
CA ARG A 93 -12.90 16.92 -6.23
C ARG A 93 -13.30 18.39 -6.16
N HIS A 94 -12.39 19.31 -6.44
CA HIS A 94 -12.66 20.74 -6.45
C HIS A 94 -13.56 21.16 -7.62
N LEU A 95 -13.44 20.50 -8.78
CA LEU A 95 -14.27 20.79 -9.96
C LEU A 95 -15.72 20.30 -9.80
N ILE A 96 -15.94 19.17 -9.13
CA ILE A 96 -17.27 18.53 -9.06
C ILE A 96 -18.00 18.81 -7.74
N GLY A 97 -17.30 19.26 -6.70
CA GLY A 97 -17.92 19.74 -5.45
C GLY A 97 -18.63 18.65 -4.62
N HIS A 98 -18.57 17.38 -5.04
CA HIS A 98 -19.17 16.26 -4.33
C HIS A 98 -18.12 15.45 -3.56
N GLN A 99 -18.35 15.24 -2.27
CA GLN A 99 -17.63 14.27 -1.46
C GLN A 99 -18.39 12.93 -1.54
N HIS A 100 -17.70 11.87 -1.95
CA HIS A 100 -18.19 10.50 -1.82
C HIS A 100 -17.39 9.79 -0.71
N PRO A 101 -18.05 9.16 0.28
CA PRO A 101 -19.50 9.04 0.45
C PRO A 101 -20.15 10.34 0.96
N PRO A 102 -21.46 10.52 0.71
CA PRO A 102 -22.20 11.67 1.22
C PRO A 102 -22.17 11.70 2.76
N PRO A 103 -22.25 12.89 3.38
CA PRO A 103 -22.38 12.99 4.84
C PRO A 103 -23.62 12.22 5.30
N PRO A 104 -23.57 11.61 6.50
CA PRO A 104 -24.72 10.90 7.05
C PRO A 104 -25.94 11.85 7.14
N PRO A 105 -27.16 11.34 6.93
CA PRO A 105 -28.35 12.16 7.00
C PRO A 105 -28.45 12.84 8.38
N PRO A 106 -28.97 14.08 8.44
CA PRO A 106 -29.20 14.74 9.72
C PRO A 106 -30.12 13.87 10.59
N PRO A 107 -29.93 13.84 11.91
CA PRO A 107 -30.83 13.13 12.80
C PRO A 107 -32.26 13.66 12.60
N PRO A 108 -33.29 12.79 12.65
CA PRO A 108 -34.67 13.24 12.53
C PRO A 108 -34.94 14.33 13.58
N PRO A 109 -35.73 15.37 13.24
CA PRO A 109 -36.09 16.41 14.21
C PRO A 109 -36.71 15.72 15.42
N GLY A 110 -35.97 15.76 16.54
CA GLY A 110 -36.39 15.14 17.79
C GLY A 110 -37.75 15.71 18.17
N GLY A 111 -38.75 14.84 18.26
CA GLY A 111 -40.02 15.16 18.89
C GLY A 111 -39.72 15.75 20.27
N GLY A 112 -40.22 16.95 20.51
CA GLY A 112 -40.00 17.68 21.75
C GLY A 112 -40.38 16.82 22.95
N GLY A 113 -39.50 16.77 23.96
CA GLY A 113 -39.79 16.08 25.20
C GLY A 113 -38.63 16.07 26.16
N GLY A 114 -38.58 17.09 27.03
CA GLY A 114 -38.09 16.95 28.41
C GLY A 114 -36.57 16.98 28.61
N GLY A 115 -36.11 17.99 29.34
CA GLY A 115 -34.73 18.13 29.77
C GLY A 115 -34.22 16.94 30.59
N GLY A 116 -32.96 16.60 30.35
CA GLY A 116 -32.19 15.62 31.10
C GLY A 116 -30.81 15.51 30.46
N GLY A 117 -29.86 16.34 30.91
CA GLY A 117 -28.50 16.29 30.39
C GLY A 117 -27.77 15.01 30.79
N ILE A 118 -27.10 14.36 29.82
CA ILE A 118 -25.95 13.46 30.03
C ILE A 118 -25.04 13.54 28.77
N PRO A 119 -23.75 13.17 28.83
CA PRO A 119 -22.60 14.08 28.87
C PRO A 119 -21.82 14.17 27.54
N ARG A 120 -20.95 15.18 27.43
CA ARG A 120 -19.91 15.30 26.39
C ARG A 120 -18.85 14.20 26.57
N SER A 121 -19.07 12.99 26.09
CA SER A 121 -17.99 12.00 25.87
C SER A 121 -18.51 10.74 25.17
N ALA A 122 -18.57 10.74 23.84
CA ALA A 122 -18.64 9.50 23.05
C ALA A 122 -18.34 9.75 21.55
N TRP A 123 -17.23 10.41 21.21
CA TRP A 123 -16.61 10.29 19.88
C TRP A 123 -15.09 10.44 20.02
N PRO A 124 -14.28 9.41 19.69
CA PRO A 124 -12.84 9.55 19.60
C PRO A 124 -12.41 9.99 18.19
N SER A 125 -11.42 10.88 18.17
CA SER A 125 -10.59 11.31 17.02
C SER A 125 -11.32 12.13 15.94
N GLY A 126 -10.83 13.26 15.47
CA GLY A 126 -9.55 13.93 15.66
C GLY A 126 -9.54 15.05 14.65
N SER A 127 -9.97 16.24 15.08
CA SER A 127 -9.60 17.47 14.39
C SER A 127 -8.09 17.63 14.59
N SER A 128 -7.31 17.28 13.58
CA SER A 128 -5.99 17.86 13.40
C SER A 128 -5.87 18.34 11.97
N CYS A 129 -6.16 19.63 11.82
CA CYS A 129 -5.49 20.47 10.85
C CYS A 129 -3.98 20.42 11.15
N GLU A 130 -3.28 19.41 10.61
CA GLU A 130 -1.82 19.44 10.59
C GLU A 130 -1.36 20.23 9.36
N THR A 131 -0.83 21.41 9.66
CA THR A 131 0.14 22.15 8.86
C THR A 131 1.22 21.24 8.28
N PRO A 132 1.82 21.57 7.12
CA PRO A 132 2.89 20.78 6.55
C PRO A 132 4.12 20.86 7.44
N VAL A 133 4.51 19.72 8.00
CA VAL A 133 5.86 19.52 8.54
C VAL A 133 6.81 19.49 7.35
N LYS A 134 7.57 20.57 7.17
CA LYS A 134 8.80 20.55 6.36
C LYS A 134 9.80 19.64 7.07
N ILE A 135 10.09 18.49 6.47
CA ILE A 135 11.34 17.77 6.70
C ILE A 135 11.97 17.59 5.31
N PHE A 136 13.27 17.91 5.28
CA PHE A 136 14.19 18.02 4.16
C PHE A 136 13.96 17.06 3.00
#